data_AF-A0A356PAV0-F1
#
_entry.id   AF-A0A356PAV0-F1
#
_cell.length_a   1.000
_cell.length_b   1.000
_cell.length_c   1.000
_cell.angle_alpha   90.00
_cell.angle_beta   90.00
_cell.angle_gamma   90.00
#
_symmetry.space_group_name_H-M   'P 1'
#
loop_
_entity.id
_entity.type
_entity.pdbx_description
1 polymer ?
#
loop_
_entity_poly.entity_id
_entity_poly.type
_entity_poly.pdbx_seq_one_letter_code
_entity_poly.pdbx_strand_id
1 'polypeptide(L)' 'MQITVLKNRCPQNHPCPSIKVCPVGALVQKGYNAPTIDHEKCIGCEECVKYCPMRAIQAH' A
#
# COMPACT_ATOMS: atom_id res chain seq x y z
N MET A 1 -2.27 -5.52 14.20
CA MET A 1 -1.34 -5.47 13.05
C MET A 1 -1.65 -4.22 12.26
N GLN A 2 -0.69 -3.31 12.12
CA GLN A 2 -0.82 -2.03 11.43
C GLN A 2 0.01 -2.08 10.13
N ILE A 3 -0.63 -1.80 9.00
CA ILE A 3 0.07 -1.71 7.71
C ILE A 3 0.43 -0.24 7.46
N THR A 4 1.68 0.02 7.10
CA THR A 4 2.21 1.38 6.89
C THR A 4 2.97 1.46 5.57
N VAL A 5 2.99 2.66 4.96
CA VAL A 5 3.72 2.93 3.70
C VAL A 5 4.95 3.79 3.97
N LEU A 6 6.12 3.20 3.76
CA LEU A 6 7.42 3.86 3.80
C LEU A 6 7.67 4.65 2.52
N LYS A 7 7.43 5.96 2.59
CA LYS A 7 7.58 6.88 1.44
C LYS A 7 9.00 6.88 0.86
N ASN A 8 10.03 6.71 1.69
CA ASN A 8 11.43 6.64 1.26
C ASN A 8 11.76 5.38 0.42
N ARG A 9 10.94 4.33 0.48
CA ARG A 9 11.08 3.13 -0.35
C ARG A 9 10.12 3.11 -1.54
N CYS A 10 9.16 4.03 -1.60
CA CYS A 10 8.26 4.15 -2.73
C CYS A 10 8.90 5.03 -3.81
N PRO A 11 9.01 4.58 -5.07
CA PRO A 11 9.61 5.38 -6.15
C PRO A 11 8.70 6.51 -6.65
N GLN A 12 7.42 6.49 -6.30
CA GLN A 12 6.44 7.55 -6.58
C GLN A 12 6.35 8.00 -8.06
N ASN A 13 6.54 7.07 -8.99
CA ASN A 13 6.65 7.34 -10.43
C ASN A 13 5.70 6.51 -11.30
N HIS A 14 4.73 5.82 -10.69
CA HIS A 14 3.79 4.96 -11.40
C HIS A 14 2.47 4.81 -10.61
N PRO A 15 1.38 4.39 -11.29
CA PRO A 15 0.18 3.91 -10.59
C PRO A 15 0.51 2.69 -9.74
N CYS A 16 0.32 2.77 -8.43
CA CYS A 16 0.74 1.73 -7.49
C CYS A 16 0.01 0.42 -7.81
N PRO A 17 0.74 -0.65 -8.17
CA PRO A 17 0.11 -1.88 -8.62
C PRO A 17 -0.49 -2.66 -7.44
N SER A 18 -0.03 -2.40 -6.20
CA SER A 18 -0.59 -2.95 -4.96
C SER A 18 -2.03 -2.49 -4.67
N ILE A 19 -2.52 -1.40 -5.28
CA ILE A 19 -3.91 -0.92 -5.08
C ILE A 19 -4.91 -1.99 -5.51
N LYS A 20 -4.69 -2.57 -6.69
CA LYS A 20 -5.61 -3.56 -7.29
C LYS A 20 -5.65 -4.88 -6.52
N VAL A 21 -4.67 -5.12 -5.66
CA VAL A 21 -4.53 -6.35 -4.87
C VAL A 21 -5.29 -6.26 -3.55
N CYS A 22 -5.66 -5.05 -3.11
CA CYS A 22 -6.39 -4.87 -1.87
C CYS A 22 -7.85 -5.34 -2.03
N PRO A 23 -8.29 -6.42 -1.34
CA PRO A 23 -9.63 -6.98 -1.54
C PRO A 23 -10.75 -6.07 -1.01
N VAL A 24 -10.40 -5.15 -0.10
CA VAL A 24 -11.33 -4.24 0.59
C VAL A 24 -11.17 -2.79 0.14
N GLY A 25 -10.32 -2.53 -0.86
CA GLY A 25 -10.12 -1.17 -1.39
C GLY A 25 -9.54 -0.17 -0.38
N ALA A 26 -8.78 -0.63 0.61
CA ALA A 26 -8.17 0.23 1.63
C ALA A 26 -6.96 1.04 1.12
N LEU A 27 -6.34 0.64 0.01
CA LEU A 27 -5.20 1.35 -0.59
C LEU A 27 -5.67 2.37 -1.61
N VAL A 28 -5.30 3.63 -1.39
CA VAL A 28 -5.66 4.76 -2.26
C VAL A 28 -4.41 5.50 -2.67
N GLN A 29 -4.32 5.92 -3.92
CA GLN A 29 -3.21 6.72 -4.43
C GLN A 29 -3.72 8.01 -5.09
N LYS A 30 -2.98 9.09 -4.88
CA LYS A 30 -3.22 10.38 -5.55
C LYS A 30 -2.08 10.65 -6.54
N GLY A 31 -2.39 10.62 -7.84
CA GLY A 31 -1.39 10.73 -8.90
C GLY A 31 -0.39 9.58 -8.84
N TYR A 32 0.91 9.88 -8.83
CA TYR A 32 1.97 8.88 -8.68
C TYR A 32 2.62 8.86 -7.28
N ASN A 33 2.09 9.59 -6.31
CA ASN A 33 2.62 9.59 -4.95
C ASN A 33 2.54 8.21 -4.29
N ALA A 34 3.22 8.05 -3.14
CA ALA A 34 3.07 6.84 -2.34
C ALA A 34 1.59 6.63 -1.95
N PRO A 35 1.07 5.38 -2.01
CA PRO A 35 -0.30 5.12 -1.62
C PRO A 35 -0.50 5.37 -0.12
N THR A 36 -1.70 5.76 0.26
CA THR A 36 -2.18 5.89 1.63
C THR A 36 -3.12 4.74 1.96
N ILE A 37 -3.19 4.36 3.23
CA ILE A 37 -4.04 3.27 3.72
C ILE A 37 -5.20 3.87 4.50
N ASP A 38 -6.40 3.50 4.11
CA ASP A 38 -7.62 3.69 4.90
C ASP A 38 -7.67 2.60 5.98
N HIS A 39 -7.32 2.99 7.21
CA HIS A 39 -7.25 2.06 8.34
C HIS A 39 -8.62 1.57 8.81
N GLU A 40 -9.70 2.26 8.47
CA GLU A 40 -11.06 1.81 8.81
C GLU A 40 -11.48 0.64 7.91
N LYS A 41 -11.04 0.64 6.65
CA LYS A 41 -11.28 -0.48 5.72
C LYS A 41 -10.25 -1.60 5.82
N CYS A 42 -9.04 -1.31 6.29
CA CYS A 42 -7.93 -2.25 6.28
C CYS A 42 -8.15 -3.44 7.23
N ILE A 43 -8.34 -4.63 6.66
CA ILE A 43 -8.50 -5.88 7.41
C ILE A 43 -7.17 -6.57 7.79
N GLY A 44 -6.02 -5.97 7.47
CA GLY A 44 -4.71 -6.53 7.84
C GLY A 44 -4.33 -7.82 7.13
N CYS A 45 -4.80 -8.05 5.90
CA CYS A 45 -4.54 -9.28 5.13
C CYS A 45 -3.13 -9.37 4.51
N GLU A 46 -2.35 -8.28 4.55
CA GLU A 46 -0.94 -8.22 4.11
C GLU A 46 -0.67 -8.52 2.63
N GLU A 47 -1.68 -8.69 1.79
CA GLU A 47 -1.50 -8.97 0.36
C GLU A 47 -0.72 -7.85 -0.36
N CYS A 48 -0.97 -6.59 0.02
CA CYS A 48 -0.22 -5.45 -0.49
C CYS A 48 1.26 -5.42 -0.08
N VAL A 49 1.59 -5.98 1.09
CA VAL A 49 2.97 -6.11 1.60
C VAL A 49 3.72 -7.13 0.75
N LYS A 50 3.11 -8.30 0.50
CA LYS A 50 3.68 -9.37 -0.33
C LYS A 50 3.88 -8.93 -1.78
N TYR A 51 2.96 -8.11 -2.29
CA TYR A 51 2.95 -7.70 -3.68
C TYR A 51 3.92 -6.57 -4.02
N CYS A 52 4.25 -5.68 -3.07
CA CYS A 52 5.10 -4.52 -3.35
C CYS A 52 6.58 -4.94 -3.48
N PRO A 53 7.20 -4.91 -4.69
CA PRO A 53 8.57 -5.37 -4.87
C PRO A 53 9.59 -4.49 -4.14
N MET A 54 9.27 -3.20 -3.98
CA MET A 54 10.10 -2.22 -3.28
C MET A 54 10.07 -2.38 -1.76
N ARG A 55 9.23 -3.26 -1.22
CA ARG A 55 8.98 -3.41 0.23
C ARG A 55 8.68 -2.07 0.90
N ALA A 56 7.95 -1.21 0.17
CA ALA A 56 7.52 0.10 0.64
C ALA A 56 6.30 -0.02 1.55
N ILE A 57 5.49 -1.07 1.41
CA ILE A 57 4.36 -1.38 2.28
C ILE A 57 4.82 -2.46 3.26
N GLN A 58 4.67 -2.22 4.57
CA GLN A 58 5.09 -3.14 5.63
C GLN A 58 3.99 -3.31 6.68
N ALA A 59 3.92 -4.50 7.28
CA ALA A 59 3.06 -4.79 8.42
C ALA A 59 3.88 -4.76 9.72
N HIS A 60 3.29 -4.20 10.76
CA HIS A 60 3.84 -4.07 12.11
C HIS A 60 2.84 -4.56 13.18
#